data_AF-A0A4R9J5A7-F1
#
_entry.id   AF-A0A4R9J5A7-F1
#
_cell.length_a   1.000
_cell.length_b   1.000
_cell.length_c   1.000
_cell.angle_alpha   90.00
_cell.angle_beta   90.00
_cell.angle_gamma   90.00
#
_symmetry.space_group_name_H-M   'P 1'
#
loop_
_entity.id
_entity.type
_entity.pdbx_description
1 polymer ?
#
loop_
_entity_poly.entity_id
_entity_poly.type
_entity_poly.pdbx_seq_one_letter_code
_entity_poly.pdbx_strand_id
1 'polypeptide(L)'
;MVFVKLRIRDLFFSPWKPPLLTNPELEFEKQKEIQKKGLSQLESRLESIELLLTSDKWEDAKLLFHQLTYDLVNFQLQRTGQKEIPFGANLSSFSIPESDRKSKPFRFLEFSDKLSELKNTELDKILTFAIDTYEFLLEESNKEFKSRLMTTLDSFRLIKRIRILLVSLVFTFSFVSFFYYQYKYPVMKDQSIKLYTFVSKENQQTSESRVVSLPVLKKDIGNWVEYEFPLDESMSSFGGLRIDPLEQRGIRFVLDQISIWDSKGKEIYSKRIIVSPNLLPEDYQDFLKIVDVKTASKQMPGEIVEMITTGSDPQIQLVFATLNDAKIIKLKMKYIEAHKVKKK
;
A
#
# COMPACT_ATOMS: atom_id res chain seq x y z
N MET A 1 33.50 17.40 10.42
CA MET A 1 32.04 17.22 10.48
C MET A 1 31.40 18.55 10.83
N VAL A 2 30.95 19.33 9.82
CA VAL A 2 30.25 20.59 10.08
C VAL A 2 28.79 20.24 10.34
N PHE A 3 28.37 20.33 11.61
CA PHE A 3 26.98 20.13 11.99
C PHE A 3 26.15 21.28 11.39
N VAL A 4 25.28 20.97 10.44
CA VAL A 4 24.17 21.86 10.11
C VAL A 4 23.35 21.98 11.39
N LYS A 5 23.45 23.11 12.11
CA LYS A 5 22.57 23.42 13.24
C LYS A 5 21.17 23.68 12.69
N LEU A 6 20.47 22.61 12.30
CA LEU A 6 19.05 22.63 11.99
C LEU A 6 18.31 22.93 13.30
N ARG A 7 17.91 24.18 13.49
CA ARG A 7 17.04 24.52 14.62
C ARG A 7 15.64 24.09 14.22
N ILE A 8 14.90 23.45 15.13
CA ILE A 8 13.50 23.05 14.91
C ILE A 8 12.66 24.25 14.42
N ARG A 9 12.97 25.47 14.89
CA ARG A 9 12.37 26.72 14.42
C ARG A 9 12.48 26.90 12.90
N ASP A 10 13.59 26.53 12.29
CA ASP A 10 13.82 26.71 10.85
C ASP A 10 12.92 25.78 10.03
N LEU A 11 12.56 24.62 10.58
CA LEU A 11 11.60 23.69 9.96
C LEU A 11 10.17 24.26 9.89
N PHE A 12 9.79 25.16 10.79
CA PHE A 12 8.44 25.74 10.80
C PHE A 12 8.37 27.17 10.24
N PHE A 13 9.44 27.97 10.40
CA PHE A 13 9.40 29.43 10.14
C PHE A 13 10.35 29.93 9.04
N SER A 14 11.15 29.07 8.41
CA SER A 14 11.94 29.45 7.21
C SER A 14 11.05 29.89 6.03
N PRO A 15 11.43 30.94 5.27
CA PRO A 15 10.70 31.41 4.09
C PRO A 15 10.61 30.37 2.97
N TRP A 16 9.65 30.52 2.07
CA TRP A 16 9.45 29.61 0.92
C TRP A 16 10.21 30.03 -0.35
N LYS A 17 10.76 31.24 -0.36
CA LYS A 17 11.58 31.77 -1.46
C LYS A 17 13.03 31.32 -1.29
N PRO A 18 13.73 30.97 -2.39
CA PRO A 18 15.15 30.65 -2.31
C PRO A 18 15.94 31.87 -1.79
N PRO A 19 16.98 31.64 -0.97
CA PRO A 19 17.83 32.72 -0.49
C PRO A 19 18.61 33.35 -1.65
N LEU A 20 18.96 34.63 -1.51
CA LEU A 20 19.89 35.30 -2.40
C LEU A 20 21.31 34.81 -2.07
N LEU A 21 22.05 34.40 -3.10
CA LEU A 21 23.42 33.90 -2.96
C LEU A 21 24.41 35.05 -3.04
N THR A 22 25.44 34.98 -2.21
CA THR A 22 26.62 35.87 -2.31
C THR A 22 27.50 35.48 -3.50
N ASN A 23 28.35 36.40 -3.99
CA ASN A 23 29.25 36.12 -5.12
C ASN A 23 30.14 34.87 -4.91
N PRO A 24 30.73 34.63 -3.72
CA PRO A 24 31.46 33.38 -3.45
C PRO A 24 30.57 32.13 -3.49
N GLU A 25 29.33 32.20 -2.99
CA GLU A 25 28.41 31.06 -3.06
C GLU A 25 27.98 30.75 -4.50
N LEU A 26 27.88 31.76 -5.37
CA LEU A 26 27.63 31.55 -6.79
C LEU A 26 28.78 30.80 -7.47
N GLU A 27 30.03 31.10 -7.10
CA GLU A 27 31.20 30.34 -7.56
C GLU A 27 31.18 28.90 -7.04
N PHE A 28 30.80 28.68 -5.78
CA PHE A 28 30.64 27.34 -5.23
C PHE A 28 29.56 26.54 -5.94
N GLU A 29 28.39 27.13 -6.24
CA GLU A 29 27.35 26.44 -7.01
C GLU A 29 27.81 26.10 -8.44
N LYS A 30 28.55 27.00 -9.11
CA LYS A 30 29.15 26.71 -10.42
C LYS A 30 30.14 25.55 -10.35
N GLN A 31 31.02 25.53 -9.34
CA GLN A 31 31.96 24.43 -9.13
C GLN A 31 31.23 23.10 -8.88
N LYS A 32 30.18 23.10 -8.06
CA LYS A 32 29.32 21.92 -7.86
C LYS A 32 28.67 21.45 -9.15
N GLU A 33 28.17 22.37 -9.96
CA GLU A 33 27.51 22.04 -11.22
C GLU A 33 28.49 21.39 -12.20
N ILE A 34 29.70 21.94 -12.33
CA ILE A 34 30.78 21.38 -13.13
C ILE A 34 31.14 19.97 -12.64
N GLN A 35 31.37 19.79 -11.34
CA GLN A 35 31.71 18.48 -10.78
C GLN A 35 30.57 17.46 -10.94
N LYS A 36 29.30 17.86 -10.72
CA LYS A 36 28.14 16.98 -10.93
C LYS A 36 27.99 16.56 -12.39
N LYS A 37 28.20 17.49 -13.33
CA LYS A 37 28.19 17.19 -14.76
C LYS A 37 29.32 16.23 -15.13
N GLY A 38 30.53 16.46 -14.61
CA GLY A 38 31.67 15.56 -14.81
C GLY A 38 31.40 14.15 -14.29
N LEU A 39 30.86 14.01 -13.07
CA LEU A 39 30.47 12.71 -12.50
C LEU A 39 29.41 12.00 -13.34
N SER A 40 28.37 12.71 -13.78
CA SER A 40 27.33 12.12 -14.64
C SER A 40 27.87 11.67 -16.00
N GLN A 41 28.86 12.38 -16.55
CA GLN A 41 29.54 11.96 -17.79
C GLN A 41 30.39 10.71 -17.57
N LEU A 42 31.11 10.62 -16.44
CA LEU A 42 31.88 9.43 -16.07
C LEU A 42 30.98 8.21 -15.87
N GLU A 43 29.85 8.38 -15.16
CA GLU A 43 28.84 7.36 -14.96
C GLU A 43 28.28 6.84 -16.29
N SER A 44 27.84 7.75 -17.18
CA SER A 44 27.33 7.39 -18.49
C SER A 44 28.35 6.65 -19.36
N ARG A 45 29.64 6.99 -19.25
CA ARG A 45 30.72 6.27 -19.96
C ARG A 45 30.98 4.90 -19.37
N LEU A 46 30.96 4.75 -18.04
CA LEU A 46 31.08 3.46 -17.38
C LEU A 46 29.94 2.52 -17.78
N GLU A 47 28.70 3.01 -17.76
CA GLU A 47 27.52 2.26 -18.24
C GLU A 47 27.67 1.87 -19.71
N SER A 48 28.15 2.78 -20.56
CA SER A 48 28.38 2.49 -21.99
C SER A 48 29.42 1.39 -22.18
N ILE A 49 30.49 1.40 -21.39
CA ILE A 49 31.53 0.36 -21.43
C ILE A 49 30.95 -0.98 -20.94
N GLU A 50 30.21 -1.00 -19.84
CA GLU A 50 29.53 -2.20 -19.35
C GLU A 50 28.61 -2.80 -20.40
N LEU A 51 27.85 -1.97 -21.12
CA LEU A 51 27.00 -2.41 -22.23
C LEU A 51 27.80 -2.98 -23.41
N LEU A 52 28.95 -2.39 -23.74
CA LEU A 52 29.81 -2.91 -24.81
C LEU A 52 30.47 -4.24 -24.43
N LEU A 53 30.93 -4.39 -23.19
CA LEU A 53 31.49 -5.65 -22.69
C LEU A 53 30.43 -6.75 -22.69
N THR A 54 29.21 -6.45 -22.22
CA THR A 54 28.09 -7.43 -22.22
C THR A 54 27.57 -7.76 -23.62
N SER A 55 27.84 -6.91 -24.61
CA SER A 55 27.49 -7.14 -26.02
C SER A 55 28.65 -7.72 -26.85
N ASP A 56 29.71 -8.19 -26.20
CA ASP A 56 30.93 -8.74 -26.82
C ASP A 56 31.66 -7.77 -27.80
N LYS A 57 31.47 -6.45 -27.65
CA LYS A 57 32.11 -5.40 -28.47
C LYS A 57 33.40 -4.91 -27.81
N TRP A 58 34.38 -5.82 -27.69
CA TRP A 58 35.59 -5.62 -26.90
C TRP A 58 36.50 -4.49 -27.39
N GLU A 59 36.67 -4.33 -28.70
CA GLU A 59 37.54 -3.30 -29.26
C GLU A 59 36.96 -1.89 -29.06
N ASP A 60 35.65 -1.74 -29.21
CA ASP A 60 34.95 -0.48 -28.89
C ASP A 60 35.05 -0.16 -27.39
N ALA A 61 34.94 -1.18 -26.53
CA ALA A 61 35.10 -1.03 -25.09
C ALA A 61 36.52 -0.59 -24.72
N LYS A 62 37.57 -1.16 -25.35
CA LYS A 62 38.97 -0.74 -25.16
C LYS A 62 39.17 0.73 -25.55
N LEU A 63 38.61 1.18 -26.67
CA LEU A 63 38.69 2.58 -27.08
C LEU A 63 38.05 3.52 -26.04
N LEU A 64 36.86 3.16 -25.53
CA LEU A 64 36.20 3.93 -24.49
C LEU A 64 36.94 3.88 -23.15
N PHE A 65 37.55 2.76 -22.77
CA PHE A 65 38.37 2.65 -21.58
C PHE A 65 39.59 3.56 -21.63
N HIS A 66 40.21 3.68 -22.80
CA HIS A 66 41.34 4.60 -22.96
C HIS A 66 40.90 6.04 -22.68
N GLN A 67 39.75 6.47 -23.20
CA GLN A 67 39.19 7.79 -22.91
C GLN A 67 38.78 7.95 -21.43
N LEU A 68 38.08 6.96 -20.87
CA LEU A 68 37.62 6.96 -19.49
C LEU A 68 38.79 7.09 -18.50
N THR A 69 39.93 6.46 -18.80
CA THR A 69 41.15 6.55 -17.99
C THR A 69 41.59 8.01 -17.80
N TYR A 70 41.62 8.80 -18.87
CA TYR A 70 41.93 10.23 -18.78
C TYR A 70 40.81 11.01 -18.09
N ASP A 71 39.55 10.70 -18.37
CA ASP A 71 38.41 11.41 -17.76
C ASP A 71 38.42 11.23 -16.22
N LEU A 72 38.67 10.02 -15.71
CA LEU A 72 38.76 9.74 -14.27
C LEU A 72 39.94 10.47 -13.60
N VAL A 73 41.11 10.47 -14.25
CA VAL A 73 42.31 11.17 -13.76
C VAL A 73 42.11 12.68 -13.77
N ASN A 74 41.65 13.23 -14.89
CA ASN A 74 41.45 14.66 -15.05
C ASN A 74 40.34 15.20 -14.14
N PHE A 75 39.30 14.40 -13.86
CA PHE A 75 38.31 14.78 -12.86
C PHE A 75 38.94 14.97 -11.47
N GLN A 76 39.83 14.07 -11.05
CA GLN A 76 40.55 14.20 -9.78
C GLN A 76 41.49 15.42 -9.76
N LEU A 77 42.19 15.67 -10.86
CA LEU A 77 43.07 16.83 -11.00
C LEU A 77 42.25 18.13 -10.92
N GLN A 78 41.14 18.20 -11.65
CA GLN A 78 40.23 19.34 -11.65
C GLN A 78 39.66 19.60 -10.24
N ARG A 79 39.21 18.54 -9.54
CA ARG A 79 38.70 18.63 -8.16
C ARG A 79 39.75 19.20 -7.20
N THR A 80 41.01 18.80 -7.36
CA THR A 80 42.12 19.24 -6.51
C THR A 80 42.78 20.55 -6.97
N GLY A 81 42.28 21.17 -8.03
CA GLY A 81 42.82 22.42 -8.59
C GLY A 81 44.15 22.26 -9.32
N GLN A 82 44.48 21.04 -9.72
CA GLN A 82 45.68 20.70 -10.49
C GLN A 82 45.39 20.81 -11.99
N LYS A 83 46.46 20.97 -12.79
CA LYS A 83 46.35 21.10 -14.25
C LYS A 83 46.00 19.75 -14.88
N GLU A 84 45.02 19.75 -15.79
CA GLU A 84 44.61 18.58 -16.56
C GLU A 84 45.76 18.04 -17.43
N ILE A 85 45.80 16.71 -17.58
CA ILE A 85 46.71 16.00 -18.47
C ILE A 85 46.04 15.85 -19.83
N PRO A 86 46.65 16.34 -20.94
CA PRO A 86 46.09 16.19 -22.28
C PRO A 86 45.91 14.71 -22.65
N PHE A 87 44.88 14.42 -23.44
CA PHE A 87 44.69 13.08 -23.97
C PHE A 87 45.92 12.62 -24.78
N GLY A 88 46.39 11.40 -24.51
CA GLY A 88 47.61 10.83 -25.11
C GLY A 88 48.91 11.25 -24.43
N ALA A 89 48.89 12.15 -23.44
CA ALA A 89 50.06 12.49 -22.65
C ALA A 89 50.31 11.44 -21.54
N ASN A 90 51.55 11.38 -21.06
CA ASN A 90 51.95 10.38 -20.07
C ASN A 90 51.23 10.57 -18.71
N LEU A 91 50.57 9.51 -18.24
CA LEU A 91 49.87 9.48 -16.95
C LEU A 91 50.78 9.14 -15.76
N SER A 92 52.04 8.79 -15.99
CA SER A 92 52.99 8.42 -14.93
C SER A 92 53.28 9.55 -13.93
N SER A 93 52.99 10.80 -14.30
CA SER A 93 53.11 11.96 -13.40
C SER A 93 51.91 12.12 -12.45
N PHE A 94 50.84 11.33 -12.63
CA PHE A 94 49.69 11.37 -11.74
C PHE A 94 50.02 10.68 -10.41
N SER A 95 49.90 11.42 -9.31
CA SER A 95 50.02 10.87 -7.97
C SER A 95 48.66 10.32 -7.52
N ILE A 96 48.59 9.01 -7.30
CA ILE A 96 47.38 8.36 -6.77
C ILE A 96 47.15 8.89 -5.35
N PRO A 97 45.98 9.48 -5.06
CA PRO A 97 45.69 10.00 -3.73
C PRO A 97 45.66 8.88 -2.69
N GLU A 98 46.16 9.17 -1.49
CA GLU A 98 46.02 8.26 -0.35
C GLU A 98 44.52 8.08 -0.02
N SER A 99 44.12 6.84 0.25
CA SER A 99 42.74 6.47 0.53
C SER A 99 42.70 5.50 1.70
N ASP A 100 41.87 5.80 2.70
CA ASP A 100 41.61 4.92 3.85
C ASP A 100 40.69 3.74 3.50
N ARG A 101 40.24 3.63 2.24
CA ARG A 101 39.32 2.58 1.80
C ARG A 101 40.03 1.23 1.59
N LYS A 102 39.26 0.14 1.75
CA LYS A 102 39.71 -1.22 1.43
C LYS A 102 39.95 -1.41 -0.07
N SER A 103 39.13 -0.81 -0.94
CA SER A 103 39.38 -0.73 -2.38
C SER A 103 40.36 0.41 -2.66
N LYS A 104 41.41 0.10 -3.43
CA LYS A 104 42.41 1.09 -3.83
C LYS A 104 41.95 1.76 -5.13
N PRO A 105 41.62 3.06 -5.13
CA PRO A 105 41.20 3.76 -6.33
C PRO A 105 42.38 3.88 -7.32
N PHE A 106 42.08 4.16 -8.58
CA PHE A 106 43.04 4.34 -9.68
C PHE A 106 43.89 3.11 -10.04
N ARG A 107 43.57 1.91 -9.53
CA ARG A 107 44.29 0.68 -9.89
C ARG A 107 44.15 0.28 -11.36
N PHE A 108 43.15 0.79 -12.07
CA PHE A 108 43.05 0.61 -13.51
C PHE A 108 44.28 1.18 -14.26
N LEU A 109 45.02 2.14 -13.66
CA LEU A 109 46.25 2.68 -14.24
C LEU A 109 47.34 1.62 -14.38
N GLU A 110 47.35 0.56 -13.56
CA GLU A 110 48.27 -0.60 -13.69
C GLU A 110 48.18 -1.27 -15.07
N PHE A 111 47.06 -1.07 -15.78
CA PHE A 111 46.75 -1.70 -17.07
C PHE A 111 46.70 -0.71 -18.24
N SER A 112 46.86 0.59 -17.97
CA SER A 112 46.66 1.66 -18.95
C SER A 112 47.57 1.55 -20.18
N ASP A 113 48.84 1.17 -19.99
CA ASP A 113 49.82 0.99 -21.05
C ASP A 113 49.65 -0.32 -21.85
N LYS A 114 48.86 -1.26 -21.34
CA LYS A 114 48.67 -2.60 -21.94
C LYS A 114 47.27 -2.81 -22.51
N LEU A 115 46.43 -1.78 -22.53
CA LEU A 115 45.00 -1.88 -22.80
C LEU A 115 44.65 -2.60 -24.12
N SER A 116 45.48 -2.43 -25.15
CA SER A 116 45.35 -3.08 -26.45
C SER A 116 45.58 -4.60 -26.41
N GLU A 117 46.41 -5.09 -25.50
CA GLU A 117 46.88 -6.47 -25.39
C GLU A 117 46.03 -7.34 -24.45
N LEU A 118 45.06 -6.72 -23.75
CA LEU A 118 44.29 -7.39 -22.70
C LEU A 118 43.23 -8.35 -23.22
N LYS A 119 43.03 -9.43 -22.47
CA LYS A 119 41.97 -10.42 -22.68
C LYS A 119 40.67 -10.00 -21.98
N ASN A 120 39.56 -10.60 -22.38
CA ASN A 120 38.20 -10.26 -21.89
C ASN A 120 38.09 -10.26 -20.35
N THR A 121 38.61 -11.29 -19.67
CA THR A 121 38.56 -11.37 -18.20
C THR A 121 39.37 -10.27 -17.49
N GLU A 122 40.31 -9.64 -18.19
CA GLU A 122 41.10 -8.52 -17.68
C GLU A 122 40.37 -7.18 -17.89
N LEU A 123 39.54 -7.07 -18.94
CA LEU A 123 38.69 -5.90 -19.17
C LEU A 123 37.61 -5.75 -18.09
N ASP A 124 36.97 -6.85 -17.67
CA ASP A 124 36.00 -6.82 -16.56
C ASP A 124 36.65 -6.37 -15.24
N LYS A 125 37.91 -6.76 -15.03
CA LYS A 125 38.70 -6.36 -13.86
C LYS A 125 39.02 -4.86 -13.91
N ILE A 126 39.35 -4.33 -15.09
CA ILE A 126 39.56 -2.89 -15.28
C ILE A 126 38.26 -2.13 -15.07
N LEU A 127 37.13 -2.62 -15.57
CA LEU A 127 35.82 -2.03 -15.31
C LEU A 127 35.58 -1.90 -13.81
N THR A 128 35.81 -2.98 -13.07
CA THR A 128 35.64 -3.01 -11.62
C THR A 128 36.52 -1.95 -10.93
N PHE A 129 37.79 -1.82 -11.30
CA PHE A 129 38.68 -0.80 -10.74
C PHE A 129 38.30 0.64 -11.16
N ALA A 130 37.75 0.82 -12.35
CA ALA A 130 37.24 2.11 -12.81
C ALA A 130 35.98 2.50 -12.04
N ILE A 131 35.08 1.55 -11.78
CA ILE A 131 33.89 1.73 -10.91
C ILE A 131 34.32 2.08 -9.48
N ASP A 132 35.26 1.33 -8.89
CA ASP A 132 35.81 1.64 -7.56
C ASP A 132 36.34 3.09 -7.48
N THR A 133 36.98 3.55 -8.56
CA THR A 133 37.50 4.92 -8.64
C THR A 133 36.37 5.94 -8.78
N TYR A 134 35.37 5.66 -9.61
CA TYR A 134 34.19 6.52 -9.72
C TYR A 134 33.46 6.67 -8.39
N GLU A 135 33.24 5.58 -7.66
CA GLU A 135 32.62 5.62 -6.33
C GLU A 135 33.46 6.41 -5.32
N PHE A 136 34.79 6.35 -5.43
CA PHE A 136 35.70 7.17 -4.63
C PHE A 136 35.52 8.66 -4.96
N LEU A 137 35.55 9.03 -6.24
CA LEU A 137 35.37 10.40 -6.70
C LEU A 137 34.00 10.97 -6.34
N LEU A 138 32.95 10.15 -6.45
CA LEU A 138 31.59 10.52 -6.07
C LEU A 138 31.49 10.81 -4.58
N GLU A 139 32.06 9.97 -3.71
CA GLU A 139 32.04 10.21 -2.26
C GLU A 139 32.84 11.45 -1.89
N GLU A 140 34.05 11.61 -2.42
CA GLU A 140 34.91 12.76 -2.13
C GLU A 140 34.27 14.07 -2.59
N SER A 141 33.69 14.10 -3.80
CA SER A 141 32.94 15.26 -4.29
C SER A 141 31.73 15.56 -3.38
N ASN A 142 31.00 14.53 -2.96
CA ASN A 142 29.87 14.71 -2.02
C ASN A 142 30.31 15.22 -0.64
N LYS A 143 31.50 14.83 -0.14
CA LYS A 143 32.08 15.40 1.08
C LYS A 143 32.41 16.87 0.89
N GLU A 144 33.02 17.26 -0.23
CA GLU A 144 33.31 18.65 -0.55
C GLU A 144 32.02 19.48 -0.65
N PHE A 145 30.98 18.96 -1.32
CA PHE A 145 29.68 19.61 -1.44
C PHE A 145 29.04 19.90 -0.08
N LYS A 146 29.18 18.97 0.87
CA LYS A 146 28.61 19.08 2.22
C LYS A 146 29.48 19.86 3.20
N SER A 147 30.71 20.19 2.83
CA SER A 147 31.66 20.88 3.70
C SER A 147 32.12 22.19 3.05
N ARG A 148 33.19 22.14 2.26
CA ARG A 148 33.86 23.31 1.67
C ARG A 148 32.95 24.14 0.76
N LEU A 149 32.11 23.49 -0.04
CA LEU A 149 31.28 24.16 -1.03
C LEU A 149 29.85 24.41 -0.52
N MET A 150 29.56 24.17 0.75
CA MET A 150 28.20 24.28 1.29
C MET A 150 27.64 25.70 1.14
N THR A 151 26.41 25.83 0.63
CA THR A 151 25.75 27.13 0.45
C THR A 151 24.46 27.26 1.28
N THR A 152 23.98 28.49 1.44
CA THR A 152 22.66 28.78 2.03
C THR A 152 21.52 28.12 1.24
N LEU A 153 21.67 27.98 -0.09
CA LEU A 153 20.69 27.31 -0.95
C LEU A 153 20.59 25.81 -0.65
N ASP A 154 21.69 25.12 -0.34
CA ASP A 154 21.64 23.71 0.07
C ASP A 154 20.84 23.53 1.36
N SER A 155 21.10 24.38 2.36
CA SER A 155 20.36 24.38 3.62
C SER A 155 18.87 24.59 3.38
N PHE A 156 18.52 25.56 2.51
CA PHE A 156 17.13 25.82 2.11
C PHE A 156 16.49 24.60 1.42
N ARG A 157 17.17 23.99 0.45
CA ARG A 157 16.69 22.80 -0.27
C ARG A 157 16.46 21.62 0.69
N LEU A 158 17.37 21.41 1.64
CA LEU A 158 17.24 20.37 2.66
C LEU A 158 16.00 20.59 3.54
N ILE A 159 15.84 21.80 4.09
CA ILE A 159 14.67 22.17 4.91
C ILE A 159 13.38 21.97 4.12
N LYS A 160 13.34 22.42 2.85
CA LYS A 160 12.18 22.26 1.98
C LYS A 160 11.83 20.79 1.74
N ARG A 161 12.81 19.92 1.49
CA ARG A 161 12.59 18.47 1.34
C ARG A 161 12.01 17.85 2.61
N ILE A 162 12.55 18.18 3.78
CA ILE A 162 12.05 17.68 5.07
C ILE A 162 10.61 18.12 5.30
N ARG A 163 10.27 19.38 5.02
CA ARG A 163 8.90 19.89 5.13
C ARG A 163 7.92 19.15 4.22
N ILE A 164 8.28 18.95 2.95
CA ILE A 164 7.45 18.21 2.01
C ILE A 164 7.20 16.80 2.52
N LEU A 165 8.25 16.12 2.99
CA LEU A 165 8.12 14.77 3.54
C LEU A 165 7.18 14.73 4.76
N LEU A 166 7.33 15.66 5.70
CA LEU A 166 6.47 15.75 6.87
C LEU A 166 5.01 16.02 6.50
N VAL A 167 4.76 16.95 5.59
CA VAL A 167 3.41 17.27 5.11
C VAL A 167 2.80 16.04 4.44
N SER A 168 3.54 15.38 3.53
CA SER A 168 3.09 14.15 2.87
C SER A 168 2.78 13.04 3.88
N LEU A 169 3.59 12.90 4.94
CA LEU A 169 3.36 11.90 5.98
C LEU A 169 2.05 12.17 6.74
N VAL A 170 1.80 13.41 7.13
CA VAL A 170 0.57 13.81 7.83
C VAL A 170 -0.66 13.57 6.95
N PHE A 171 -0.59 13.95 5.68
CA PHE A 171 -1.67 13.69 4.72
C PHE A 171 -1.92 12.20 4.54
N THR A 172 -0.87 11.41 4.35
CA THR A 172 -0.97 9.96 4.18
C THR A 172 -1.58 9.31 5.42
N PHE A 173 -1.11 9.68 6.61
CA PHE A 173 -1.64 9.14 7.86
C PHE A 173 -3.11 9.52 8.07
N SER A 174 -3.49 10.75 7.76
CA SER A 174 -4.88 11.21 7.85
C SER A 174 -5.79 10.47 6.87
N PHE A 175 -5.33 10.30 5.64
CA PHE A 175 -6.06 9.56 4.60
C PHE A 175 -6.26 8.10 5.02
N VAL A 176 -5.17 7.40 5.37
CA VAL A 176 -5.24 5.99 5.82
C VAL A 176 -6.13 5.85 7.05
N SER A 177 -6.04 6.76 8.02
CA SER A 177 -6.89 6.75 9.22
C SER A 177 -8.37 6.92 8.87
N PHE A 178 -8.70 7.82 7.94
CA PHE A 178 -10.07 8.03 7.48
C PHE A 178 -10.64 6.78 6.80
N PHE A 179 -9.90 6.19 5.85
CA PHE A 179 -10.34 4.97 5.16
C PHE A 179 -10.43 3.76 6.10
N TYR A 180 -9.49 3.63 7.03
CA TYR A 180 -9.53 2.59 8.05
C TYR A 180 -10.76 2.73 8.95
N TYR A 181 -11.09 3.95 9.37
CA TYR A 181 -12.29 4.22 10.17
C TYR A 181 -13.57 3.84 9.42
N GLN A 182 -13.70 4.27 8.16
CA GLN A 182 -14.86 3.93 7.31
C GLN A 182 -14.97 2.42 7.07
N TYR A 183 -13.84 1.72 6.89
CA TYR A 183 -13.82 0.27 6.73
C TYR A 183 -14.22 -0.47 8.03
N LYS A 184 -13.68 -0.03 9.17
CA LYS A 184 -13.94 -0.68 10.48
C LYS A 184 -15.34 -0.41 10.99
N TYR A 185 -15.89 0.76 10.68
CA TYR A 185 -17.21 1.18 11.13
C TYR A 185 -18.02 1.71 9.94
N PRO A 186 -18.52 0.81 9.10
CA PRO A 186 -19.28 1.19 7.93
C PRO A 186 -20.59 1.86 8.36
N VAL A 187 -20.90 2.98 7.71
CA VAL A 187 -22.20 3.64 7.84
C VAL A 187 -23.21 2.90 6.98
N MET A 188 -24.30 2.46 7.60
CA MET A 188 -25.39 1.80 6.88
C MET A 188 -26.01 2.75 5.84
N LYS A 189 -26.21 2.21 4.65
CA LYS A 189 -26.90 2.86 3.53
C LYS A 189 -28.28 2.22 3.36
N ASP A 190 -29.14 2.89 2.61
CA ASP A 190 -30.38 2.30 2.14
C ASP A 190 -30.04 1.07 1.28
N GLN A 191 -30.67 -0.06 1.59
CA GLN A 191 -30.42 -1.36 0.96
C GLN A 191 -31.69 -2.21 1.01
N SER A 192 -31.60 -3.49 0.64
CA SER A 192 -32.75 -4.41 0.71
C SER A 192 -32.44 -5.64 1.58
N ILE A 193 -33.48 -6.19 2.22
CA ILE A 193 -33.47 -7.59 2.69
C ILE A 193 -34.04 -8.43 1.56
N LYS A 194 -33.40 -9.56 1.28
CA LYS A 194 -33.92 -10.54 0.32
C LYS A 194 -34.23 -11.86 1.02
N LEU A 195 -35.32 -12.48 0.60
CA LEU A 195 -35.74 -13.80 1.05
C LEU A 195 -35.88 -14.71 -0.15
N TYR A 196 -35.33 -15.91 -0.02
CA TYR A 196 -35.50 -16.99 -0.99
C TYR A 196 -36.13 -18.21 -0.31
N THR A 197 -37.08 -18.84 -0.99
CA THR A 197 -37.61 -20.14 -0.56
C THR A 197 -36.92 -21.28 -1.32
N PHE A 198 -36.68 -22.39 -0.65
CA PHE A 198 -36.15 -23.60 -1.29
C PHE A 198 -36.89 -24.86 -0.83
N VAL A 199 -36.82 -25.91 -1.65
CA VAL A 199 -37.75 -27.05 -1.56
C VAL A 199 -37.45 -27.92 -0.35
N SER A 200 -36.18 -28.28 -0.13
CA SER A 200 -35.79 -29.14 0.98
C SER A 200 -34.31 -28.98 1.32
N LYS A 201 -33.87 -29.64 2.39
CA LYS A 201 -32.47 -29.71 2.81
C LYS A 201 -31.54 -30.26 1.71
N GLU A 202 -32.03 -31.18 0.88
CA GLU A 202 -31.29 -31.80 -0.21
C GLU A 202 -31.31 -30.92 -1.48
N ASN A 203 -32.35 -30.09 -1.65
CA ASN A 203 -32.57 -29.22 -2.80
C ASN A 203 -32.54 -27.73 -2.39
N GLN A 204 -31.33 -27.25 -2.07
CA GLN A 204 -31.06 -25.90 -1.56
C GLN A 204 -30.91 -24.83 -2.66
N GLN A 205 -31.12 -25.19 -3.93
CA GLN A 205 -30.97 -24.25 -5.04
C GLN A 205 -32.02 -23.15 -4.94
N THR A 206 -31.55 -21.90 -4.88
CA THR A 206 -32.37 -20.70 -4.86
C THR A 206 -32.36 -20.09 -6.26
N SER A 207 -33.50 -19.57 -6.72
CA SER A 207 -33.66 -18.96 -8.05
C SER A 207 -34.22 -17.56 -7.92
N GLU A 208 -33.95 -16.70 -8.91
CA GLU A 208 -34.54 -15.35 -8.98
C GLU A 208 -36.06 -15.38 -9.10
N SER A 209 -36.65 -16.49 -9.56
CA SER A 209 -38.11 -16.70 -9.57
C SER A 209 -38.72 -17.02 -8.21
N ARG A 210 -37.90 -17.16 -7.16
CA ARG A 210 -38.30 -17.44 -5.79
C ARG A 210 -37.62 -16.47 -4.82
N VAL A 211 -37.59 -15.19 -5.19
CA VAL A 211 -37.04 -14.12 -4.34
C VAL A 211 -38.09 -13.05 -4.08
N VAL A 212 -38.13 -12.58 -2.85
CA VAL A 212 -38.89 -11.38 -2.46
C VAL A 212 -37.95 -10.44 -1.73
N SER A 213 -38.09 -9.14 -2.00
CA SER A 213 -37.22 -8.12 -1.43
C SER A 213 -38.03 -6.97 -0.83
N LEU A 214 -37.53 -6.43 0.28
CA LEU A 214 -38.09 -5.25 0.93
C LEU A 214 -37.00 -4.22 1.22
N PRO A 215 -37.31 -2.92 1.09
CA PRO A 215 -36.35 -1.86 1.37
C PRO A 215 -36.07 -1.76 2.87
N VAL A 216 -34.80 -1.58 3.19
CA VAL A 216 -34.30 -1.22 4.51
C VAL A 216 -33.73 0.17 4.43
N LEU A 217 -34.37 1.10 5.14
CA LEU A 217 -34.00 2.50 5.10
C LEU A 217 -33.08 2.83 6.28
N LYS A 218 -32.05 3.63 6.02
CA LYS A 218 -31.10 4.11 7.02
C LYS A 218 -31.79 4.83 8.19
N LYS A 219 -32.93 5.48 7.93
CA LYS A 219 -33.71 6.19 8.96
C LYS A 219 -34.26 5.26 10.05
N ASP A 220 -34.43 3.97 9.75
CA ASP A 220 -35.05 2.98 10.65
C ASP A 220 -34.02 2.27 11.54
N ILE A 221 -32.75 2.65 11.43
CA ILE A 221 -31.67 2.15 12.30
C ILE A 221 -31.97 2.42 13.77
N GLY A 222 -31.78 1.39 14.60
CA GLY A 222 -32.03 1.45 16.03
C GLY A 222 -33.48 1.15 16.42
N ASN A 223 -34.41 1.11 15.46
CA ASN A 223 -35.80 0.75 15.68
C ASN A 223 -36.02 -0.75 15.41
N TRP A 224 -37.04 -1.31 16.06
CA TRP A 224 -37.56 -2.62 15.69
C TRP A 224 -38.50 -2.43 14.50
N VAL A 225 -38.25 -3.19 13.44
CA VAL A 225 -39.05 -3.16 12.21
C VAL A 225 -39.53 -4.59 11.93
N GLU A 226 -40.81 -4.71 11.61
CA GLU A 226 -41.42 -5.95 11.14
C GLU A 226 -41.55 -5.87 9.63
N TYR A 227 -40.83 -6.75 8.93
CA TYR A 227 -40.81 -6.84 7.48
C TYR A 227 -41.77 -7.93 7.04
N GLU A 228 -42.85 -7.55 6.35
CA GLU A 228 -43.88 -8.47 5.86
C GLU A 228 -43.69 -8.76 4.37
N PHE A 229 -43.26 -9.98 4.06
CA PHE A 229 -43.00 -10.43 2.71
C PHE A 229 -44.19 -11.22 2.17
N PRO A 230 -44.96 -10.69 1.22
CA PRO A 230 -45.96 -11.47 0.52
C PRO A 230 -45.28 -12.52 -0.37
N LEU A 231 -45.81 -13.73 -0.39
CA LEU A 231 -45.30 -14.84 -1.19
C LEU A 231 -46.23 -15.09 -2.38
N ASP A 232 -45.62 -15.32 -3.54
CA ASP A 232 -46.33 -15.79 -4.73
C ASP A 232 -46.64 -17.29 -4.62
N GLU A 233 -47.57 -17.78 -5.44
CA GLU A 233 -47.97 -19.20 -5.43
C GLU A 233 -46.78 -20.16 -5.63
N SER A 234 -45.80 -19.76 -6.45
CA SER A 234 -44.56 -20.52 -6.71
C SER A 234 -43.66 -20.68 -5.48
N MET A 235 -43.88 -19.85 -4.44
CA MET A 235 -43.16 -19.82 -3.16
C MET A 235 -44.02 -20.28 -1.98
N SER A 236 -45.26 -20.71 -2.22
CA SER A 236 -46.23 -21.06 -1.17
C SER A 236 -45.99 -22.42 -0.50
N SER A 237 -45.17 -23.28 -1.12
CA SER A 237 -44.76 -24.57 -0.56
C SER A 237 -43.24 -24.69 -0.56
N PHE A 238 -42.66 -24.83 0.63
CA PHE A 238 -41.20 -24.84 0.82
C PHE A 238 -40.81 -25.53 2.12
N GLY A 239 -39.61 -26.10 2.15
CA GLY A 239 -39.00 -26.74 3.32
C GLY A 239 -37.84 -25.94 3.92
N GLY A 240 -37.54 -24.76 3.37
CA GLY A 240 -36.51 -23.89 3.93
C GLY A 240 -36.48 -22.47 3.35
N LEU A 241 -35.77 -21.59 4.06
CA LEU A 241 -35.62 -20.17 3.76
C LEU A 241 -34.15 -19.77 3.75
N ARG A 242 -33.73 -19.00 2.76
CA ARG A 242 -32.49 -18.23 2.78
C ARG A 242 -32.83 -16.76 3.00
N ILE A 243 -32.26 -16.18 4.04
CA ILE A 243 -32.40 -14.78 4.41
C ILE A 243 -31.07 -14.09 4.13
N ASP A 244 -31.10 -13.09 3.26
CA ASP A 244 -29.97 -12.21 2.99
C ASP A 244 -30.29 -10.88 3.70
N PRO A 245 -29.80 -10.70 4.94
CA PRO A 245 -30.27 -9.64 5.83
C PRO A 245 -29.80 -8.24 5.40
N LEU A 246 -28.70 -8.18 4.65
CA LEU A 246 -27.96 -6.95 4.31
C LEU A 246 -27.11 -7.18 3.04
N GLU A 247 -26.83 -6.12 2.31
CA GLU A 247 -25.88 -6.10 1.18
C GLU A 247 -24.50 -5.55 1.61
N GLN A 248 -24.43 -4.94 2.79
CA GLN A 248 -23.21 -4.32 3.32
C GLN A 248 -22.52 -5.18 4.37
N ARG A 249 -21.18 -5.25 4.27
CA ARG A 249 -20.30 -5.81 5.31
C ARG A 249 -20.23 -4.91 6.54
N GLY A 250 -20.06 -5.51 7.72
CA GLY A 250 -19.74 -4.83 8.98
C GLY A 250 -20.94 -4.14 9.65
N ILE A 251 -22.15 -4.35 9.14
CA ILE A 251 -23.37 -3.84 9.75
C ILE A 251 -23.86 -4.85 10.78
N ARG A 252 -24.21 -4.34 11.97
CA ARG A 252 -24.75 -5.16 13.04
C ARG A 252 -26.26 -5.19 12.97
N PHE A 253 -26.85 -6.34 13.25
CA PHE A 253 -28.29 -6.51 13.23
C PHE A 253 -28.72 -7.59 14.21
N VAL A 254 -30.00 -7.54 14.55
CA VAL A 254 -30.67 -8.49 15.42
C VAL A 254 -31.88 -9.01 14.66
N LEU A 255 -32.05 -10.32 14.64
CA LEU A 255 -33.26 -11.00 14.18
C LEU A 255 -33.94 -11.54 15.44
N ASP A 256 -35.11 -11.03 15.82
CA ASP A 256 -35.81 -11.45 17.05
C ASP A 256 -36.74 -12.62 16.76
N GLN A 257 -37.54 -12.54 15.69
CA GLN A 257 -38.55 -13.54 15.40
C GLN A 257 -38.81 -13.68 13.89
N ILE A 258 -39.16 -14.90 13.50
CA ILE A 258 -39.66 -15.28 12.18
C ILE A 258 -41.05 -15.88 12.38
N SER A 259 -42.04 -15.41 11.63
CA SER A 259 -43.37 -16.03 11.57
C SER A 259 -43.80 -16.25 10.12
N ILE A 260 -44.53 -17.33 9.88
CA ILE A 260 -45.06 -17.69 8.56
C ILE A 260 -46.55 -17.91 8.71
N TRP A 261 -47.33 -17.28 7.82
CA TRP A 261 -48.78 -17.26 7.86
C TRP A 261 -49.35 -17.86 6.58
N ASP A 262 -50.42 -18.64 6.72
CA ASP A 262 -51.13 -19.26 5.60
C ASP A 262 -52.08 -18.30 4.89
N SER A 263 -52.73 -18.78 3.82
CA SER A 263 -53.70 -18.00 3.05
C SER A 263 -54.93 -17.54 3.85
N LYS A 264 -55.23 -18.21 4.98
CA LYS A 264 -56.35 -17.94 5.88
C LYS A 264 -55.97 -17.01 7.03
N GLY A 265 -54.72 -16.56 7.09
CA GLY A 265 -54.23 -15.70 8.17
C GLY A 265 -53.97 -16.45 9.47
N LYS A 266 -53.71 -17.76 9.42
CA LYS A 266 -53.26 -18.55 10.57
C LYS A 266 -51.73 -18.66 10.55
N GLU A 267 -51.11 -18.44 11.70
CA GLU A 267 -49.67 -18.68 11.88
C GLU A 267 -49.38 -20.19 11.84
N ILE A 268 -48.60 -20.62 10.84
CA ILE A 268 -48.23 -22.03 10.62
C ILE A 268 -46.81 -22.34 11.09
N TYR A 269 -45.99 -21.31 11.32
CA TYR A 269 -44.65 -21.43 11.89
C TYR A 269 -44.30 -20.16 12.64
N SER A 270 -43.69 -20.30 13.82
CA SER A 270 -43.17 -19.18 14.60
C SER A 270 -41.89 -19.62 15.30
N LYS A 271 -40.81 -18.86 15.14
CA LYS A 271 -39.54 -19.11 15.81
C LYS A 271 -38.92 -17.83 16.31
N ARG A 272 -38.58 -17.83 17.60
CA ARG A 272 -37.79 -16.76 18.21
C ARG A 272 -36.30 -17.12 18.15
N ILE A 273 -35.45 -16.16 17.81
CA ILE A 273 -34.01 -16.38 17.66
C ILE A 273 -33.31 -15.86 18.92
N ILE A 274 -33.10 -16.77 19.88
CA ILE A 274 -32.40 -16.49 21.15
C ILE A 274 -31.15 -17.35 21.29
N VAL A 275 -30.20 -16.86 22.09
CA VAL A 275 -28.96 -17.57 22.41
C VAL A 275 -29.30 -18.75 23.32
N SER A 276 -29.02 -19.98 22.86
CA SER A 276 -29.23 -21.18 23.66
C SER A 276 -28.22 -21.29 24.81
N PRO A 277 -28.47 -22.16 25.81
CA PRO A 277 -27.52 -22.52 26.86
C PRO A 277 -26.14 -22.98 26.35
N ASN A 278 -26.07 -23.47 25.10
CA ASN A 278 -24.84 -23.95 24.48
C ASN A 278 -24.13 -22.88 23.61
N LEU A 279 -24.54 -21.60 23.70
CA LEU A 279 -24.00 -20.46 22.93
C LEU A 279 -24.19 -20.54 21.41
N LEU A 280 -25.00 -21.49 20.94
CA LEU A 280 -25.56 -21.56 19.58
C LEU A 280 -27.00 -21.01 19.61
N PRO A 281 -27.65 -20.64 18.50
CA PRO A 281 -29.09 -20.40 18.50
C PRO A 281 -29.84 -21.62 19.09
N GLU A 282 -30.94 -21.40 19.82
CA GLU A 282 -31.84 -22.51 20.20
C GLU A 282 -32.28 -23.28 18.94
N ASP A 283 -32.18 -24.61 18.98
CA ASP A 283 -32.42 -25.51 17.85
C ASP A 283 -31.51 -25.27 16.63
N TYR A 284 -30.18 -25.34 16.84
CA TYR A 284 -29.16 -25.30 15.78
C TYR A 284 -29.40 -26.28 14.62
N GLN A 285 -30.18 -27.36 14.84
CA GLN A 285 -30.54 -28.33 13.81
C GLN A 285 -31.39 -27.72 12.67
N ASP A 286 -32.11 -26.63 12.94
CA ASP A 286 -32.91 -25.91 11.93
C ASP A 286 -32.06 -24.94 11.12
N PHE A 287 -30.84 -24.62 11.56
CA PHE A 287 -29.91 -23.77 10.80
C PHE A 287 -29.09 -24.65 9.87
N LEU A 288 -29.42 -24.57 8.59
CA LEU A 288 -28.72 -25.31 7.55
C LEU A 288 -27.32 -24.74 7.29
N LYS A 289 -27.23 -23.42 7.20
CA LYS A 289 -25.98 -22.72 6.87
C LYS A 289 -26.05 -21.26 7.30
N ILE A 290 -24.96 -20.73 7.86
CA ILE A 290 -24.75 -19.30 8.05
C ILE A 290 -23.45 -18.94 7.33
N VAL A 291 -23.50 -17.99 6.39
CA VAL A 291 -22.33 -17.54 5.62
C VAL A 291 -22.18 -16.05 5.80
N ASP A 292 -20.94 -15.58 5.93
CA ASP A 292 -20.61 -14.16 6.03
C ASP A 292 -21.37 -13.40 7.13
N VAL A 293 -21.81 -14.11 8.18
CA VAL A 293 -22.46 -13.57 9.37
C VAL A 293 -21.84 -14.24 10.59
N LYS A 294 -21.53 -13.45 11.62
CA LYS A 294 -21.04 -13.95 12.91
C LYS A 294 -21.74 -13.24 14.07
N THR A 295 -21.65 -13.79 15.28
CA THR A 295 -22.09 -13.09 16.48
C THR A 295 -21.20 -11.88 16.79
N ALA A 296 -21.80 -10.77 17.22
CA ALA A 296 -21.11 -9.49 17.38
C ALA A 296 -20.32 -9.35 18.71
N SER A 297 -20.67 -10.13 19.73
CA SER A 297 -20.03 -10.14 21.06
C SER A 297 -20.22 -11.48 21.78
N LYS A 298 -19.54 -11.68 22.92
CA LYS A 298 -19.88 -12.77 23.85
C LYS A 298 -21.30 -12.52 24.36
N GLN A 299 -22.23 -13.39 24.03
CA GLN A 299 -23.63 -13.30 24.46
C GLN A 299 -23.91 -14.33 25.55
N MET A 300 -24.84 -14.03 26.44
CA MET A 300 -25.30 -14.98 27.46
C MET A 300 -26.54 -15.75 26.96
N PRO A 301 -26.75 -17.00 27.43
CA PRO A 301 -27.98 -17.72 27.17
C PRO A 301 -29.23 -16.90 27.53
N GLY A 302 -30.26 -16.95 26.68
CA GLY A 302 -31.50 -16.18 26.83
C GLY A 302 -31.43 -14.74 26.30
N GLU A 303 -30.27 -14.22 25.89
CA GLU A 303 -30.17 -12.93 25.19
C GLU A 303 -30.61 -13.06 23.71
N ILE A 304 -31.04 -11.95 23.11
CA ILE A 304 -31.33 -11.90 21.67
C ILE A 304 -30.00 -11.94 20.89
N VAL A 305 -29.95 -12.70 19.81
CA VAL A 305 -28.72 -12.88 19.03
C VAL A 305 -28.36 -11.61 18.25
N GLU A 306 -27.22 -10.98 18.59
CA GLU A 306 -26.66 -9.84 17.87
C GLU A 306 -25.63 -10.37 16.87
N MET A 307 -25.87 -10.10 15.60
CA MET A 307 -25.08 -10.57 14.48
C MET A 307 -24.39 -9.41 13.77
N ILE A 308 -23.30 -9.71 13.08
CA ILE A 308 -22.57 -8.76 12.23
C ILE A 308 -22.19 -9.44 10.91
N THR A 309 -22.39 -8.74 9.79
CA THR A 309 -21.96 -9.22 8.48
C THR A 309 -20.44 -9.12 8.32
N THR A 310 -19.81 -10.13 7.72
CA THR A 310 -18.34 -10.25 7.60
C THR A 310 -17.82 -10.34 6.19
N GLY A 311 -18.66 -10.60 5.20
CA GLY A 311 -18.26 -10.68 3.80
C GLY A 311 -19.28 -10.01 2.87
N SER A 312 -19.29 -10.43 1.61
CA SER A 312 -20.06 -9.81 0.54
C SER A 312 -21.39 -10.50 0.25
N ASP A 313 -21.61 -11.71 0.77
CA ASP A 313 -22.85 -12.47 0.58
C ASP A 313 -23.36 -13.03 1.93
N PRO A 314 -23.74 -12.15 2.89
CA PRO A 314 -24.27 -12.59 4.17
C PRO A 314 -25.60 -13.31 3.97
N GLN A 315 -25.69 -14.55 4.44
CA GLN A 315 -26.90 -15.37 4.33
C GLN A 315 -27.12 -16.23 5.57
N ILE A 316 -28.39 -16.37 5.95
CA ILE A 316 -28.87 -17.26 7.01
C ILE A 316 -29.85 -18.22 6.36
N GLN A 317 -29.52 -19.51 6.36
CA GLN A 317 -30.37 -20.57 5.80
C GLN A 317 -31.01 -21.37 6.92
N LEU A 318 -32.34 -21.46 6.86
CA LEU A 318 -33.19 -22.17 7.79
C LEU A 318 -33.91 -23.31 7.08
N VAL A 319 -34.11 -24.42 7.78
CA VAL A 319 -34.84 -25.59 7.31
C VAL A 319 -35.90 -25.95 8.33
N PHE A 320 -37.05 -26.40 7.85
CA PHE A 320 -38.18 -26.87 8.64
C PHE A 320 -38.94 -27.95 7.86
N ALA A 321 -39.91 -28.59 8.49
CA ALA A 321 -40.82 -29.49 7.80
C ALA A 321 -41.59 -28.73 6.70
N THR A 322 -41.79 -29.34 5.53
CA THR A 322 -42.41 -28.69 4.38
C THR A 322 -43.74 -28.03 4.76
N LEU A 323 -43.77 -26.71 4.61
CA LEU A 323 -44.97 -25.90 4.80
C LEU A 323 -45.73 -25.85 3.48
N ASN A 324 -47.06 -25.88 3.56
CA ASN A 324 -47.96 -25.76 2.42
C ASN A 324 -48.86 -24.55 2.63
N ASP A 325 -49.26 -23.90 1.54
CA ASP A 325 -50.18 -22.75 1.55
C ASP A 325 -49.66 -21.52 2.32
N ALA A 326 -48.34 -21.33 2.36
CA ALA A 326 -47.73 -20.15 2.97
C ALA A 326 -47.92 -18.91 2.08
N LYS A 327 -48.36 -17.81 2.69
CA LYS A 327 -48.69 -16.57 1.97
C LYS A 327 -47.90 -15.35 2.44
N ILE A 328 -47.53 -15.28 3.72
CA ILE A 328 -46.78 -14.15 4.27
C ILE A 328 -45.67 -14.68 5.19
N ILE A 329 -44.46 -14.15 5.01
CA ILE A 329 -43.36 -14.33 5.97
C ILE A 329 -43.15 -12.98 6.67
N LYS A 330 -43.11 -12.98 8.00
CA LYS A 330 -42.77 -11.79 8.78
C LYS A 330 -41.43 -11.97 9.49
N LEU A 331 -40.54 -11.01 9.30
CA LEU A 331 -39.25 -10.94 10.00
C LEU A 331 -39.24 -9.72 10.92
N LYS A 332 -39.03 -9.95 12.22
CA LYS A 332 -38.84 -8.85 13.18
C LYS A 332 -37.36 -8.62 13.40
N MET A 333 -36.86 -7.48 12.92
CA MET A 333 -35.43 -7.18 12.89
C MET A 333 -35.12 -5.80 13.45
N LYS A 334 -33.87 -5.61 13.88
CA LYS A 334 -33.32 -4.32 14.29
C LYS A 334 -31.89 -4.17 13.83
N TYR A 335 -31.61 -3.09 13.10
CA TYR A 335 -30.25 -2.73 12.68
C TYR A 335 -29.57 -1.84 13.72
N ILE A 336 -28.29 -2.07 13.98
CA ILE A 336 -27.50 -1.41 15.03
C ILE A 336 -26.31 -0.69 14.38
N GLU A 337 -26.17 0.59 14.67
CA GLU A 337 -24.98 1.38 14.31
C GLU A 337 -23.74 0.85 15.02
N ALA A 338 -22.67 0.61 14.26
CA ALA A 338 -21.40 0.07 14.77
C ALA A 338 -20.77 0.94 15.89
N HIS A 339 -21.06 2.24 15.93
CA HIS A 339 -20.56 3.19 16.95
C HIS A 339 -21.43 3.33 18.20
N LYS A 340 -22.69 2.90 18.16
CA LYS A 340 -23.65 3.03 19.27
C LYS A 340 -23.71 1.80 20.18
N VAL A 341 -22.83 0.83 19.95
CA VAL A 341 -22.66 -0.31 20.84
C VAL A 341 -22.13 0.21 22.17
N LYS A 342 -22.99 0.31 23.17
CA LYS A 342 -22.56 0.57 24.54
C LYS A 342 -21.52 -0.50 24.88
N LYS A 343 -20.31 -0.09 25.28
CA LYS A 343 -19.41 -1.00 26.00
C LYS A 343 -20.17 -1.44 27.24
N LYS A 344 -20.64 -2.69 27.25
CA LYS A 344 -21.11 -3.35 28.47
C LYS A 344 -19.90 -3.68 29.32
#